data_AF-A0A4Q3GJC0-F1
#
_entry.id   AF-A0A4Q3GJC0-F1
#
_cell.length_a   1.000
_cell.length_b   1.000
_cell.length_c   1.000
_cell.angle_alpha   90.00
_cell.angle_beta   90.00
_cell.angle_gamma   90.00
#
_symmetry.space_group_name_H-M   'P 1'
#
loop_
_entity.id
_entity.type
_entity.pdbx_description
1 polymer ?
#
loop_
_entity_poly.entity_id
_entity_poly.type
_entity_poly.pdbx_seq_one_letter_code
_entity_poly.pdbx_strand_id
1 'polypeptide(L)'
;MLSGKALDLAYELRAIAGPLIQGGGPPMAELCARTRLTHDELRSALKELQDVRFIAIDPSQTEPEILVLAPMQIYLDDLENQGGDDL
;
A
#
# COMPACT_ATOMS: atom_id res chain seq x y z
N MET A 1 3.46 -13.10 -3.35
CA MET A 1 2.01 -12.91 -3.54
C MET A 1 1.50 -12.11 -2.36
N LEU A 2 0.81 -11.00 -2.60
CA LEU A 2 0.23 -10.17 -1.53
C LEU A 2 -1.00 -10.86 -0.94
N SER A 3 -1.19 -10.74 0.37
CA SER A 3 -2.44 -11.13 1.02
C SER A 3 -3.59 -10.23 0.57
N GLY A 4 -4.83 -10.71 0.70
CA GLY A 4 -6.01 -9.89 0.39
C GLY A 4 -6.03 -8.57 1.17
N LYS A 5 -5.55 -8.57 2.42
CA LYS A 5 -5.45 -7.36 3.25
C LYS A 5 -4.41 -6.37 2.72
N ALA A 6 -3.28 -6.87 2.20
CA ALA A 6 -2.26 -6.02 1.59
C ALA A 6 -2.75 -5.43 0.25
N LEU A 7 -3.52 -6.19 -0.53
CA LEU A 7 -4.20 -5.69 -1.73
C LEU A 7 -5.25 -4.62 -1.39
N ASP A 8 -6.14 -4.89 -0.42
CA ASP A 8 -7.13 -3.92 0.06
C ASP A 8 -6.45 -2.62 0.50
N LEU A 9 -5.34 -2.73 1.24
CA LEU A 9 -4.55 -1.58 1.67
C LEU A 9 -3.96 -0.79 0.51
N ALA A 10 -3.47 -1.47 -0.53
CA ALA A 10 -2.95 -0.83 -1.74
C ALA A 10 -4.05 -0.08 -2.52
N TYR A 11 -5.28 -0.61 -2.57
CA TYR A 11 -6.42 0.09 -3.17
C TYR A 11 -6.83 1.33 -2.36
N GLU A 12 -6.84 1.26 -1.03
CA GLU A 12 -7.10 2.43 -0.17
C GLU A 12 -6.02 3.51 -0.35
N LEU A 13 -4.74 3.12 -0.39
CA LEU A 13 -3.64 4.04 -0.70
C LEU A 13 -3.85 4.72 -2.07
N ARG A 14 -4.31 3.97 -3.07
CA ARG A 14 -4.70 4.53 -4.39
C ARG A 14 -5.86 5.50 -4.31
N ALA A 15 -6.87 5.22 -3.51
CA ALA A 15 -8.00 6.11 -3.35
C ALA A 15 -7.60 7.44 -2.70
N ILE A 16 -6.59 7.44 -1.83
CA ILE A 16 -6.16 8.65 -1.10
C ILE A 16 -5.11 9.45 -1.89
N ALA A 17 -4.03 8.80 -2.31
CA ALA A 17 -2.94 9.47 -3.02
C ALA A 17 -3.22 9.63 -4.53
N GLY A 18 -4.16 8.89 -5.10
CA GLY A 18 -4.44 8.92 -6.54
C GLY A 18 -3.49 8.04 -7.36
N PRO A 19 -3.86 7.68 -8.61
CA PRO A 19 -3.27 6.56 -9.35
C PRO A 19 -1.82 6.76 -9.84
N LEU A 20 -1.29 7.98 -9.79
CA LEU A 20 0.00 8.36 -10.41
C LEU A 20 0.97 9.05 -9.46
N ILE A 21 0.70 9.07 -8.15
CA ILE A 21 1.62 9.66 -7.19
C ILE A 21 2.75 8.68 -6.88
N GLN A 22 3.99 9.13 -7.11
CA GLN A 22 5.19 8.64 -6.45
C GLN A 22 5.64 9.69 -5.45
N GLY A 23 6.06 9.28 -4.26
CA GLY A 23 6.44 10.19 -3.17
C GLY A 23 5.43 10.21 -2.03
N GLY A 24 5.10 11.40 -1.51
CA GLY A 24 4.28 11.58 -0.30
C GLY A 24 2.89 10.96 -0.43
N GLY A 25 2.62 9.96 0.40
CA GLY A 25 1.33 9.33 0.58
C GLY A 25 0.62 9.87 1.82
N PRO A 26 -0.48 9.22 2.24
CA PRO A 26 -1.24 9.71 3.39
C PRO A 26 -0.50 9.49 4.72
N PRO A 27 -0.81 10.31 5.73
CA PRO A 27 -0.41 10.03 7.10
C PRO A 27 -0.94 8.67 7.56
N MET A 28 -0.17 7.97 8.41
CA MET A 28 -0.57 6.66 8.92
C MET A 28 -1.95 6.69 9.61
N ALA A 29 -2.28 7.79 10.30
CA ALA A 29 -3.58 7.94 10.96
C ALA A 29 -4.76 7.94 9.99
N GLU A 30 -4.61 8.56 8.81
CA GLU A 30 -5.67 8.57 7.79
C GLU A 30 -5.87 7.17 7.20
N LEU A 31 -4.79 6.43 6.98
CA LEU A 31 -4.87 5.06 6.48
C LEU A 31 -5.55 4.13 7.50
N CYS A 32 -5.18 4.25 8.79
CA CYS A 32 -5.85 3.54 9.88
C CYS A 32 -7.35 3.81 9.91
N ALA A 33 -7.78 5.06 9.69
CA ALA A 33 -9.19 5.45 9.75
C ALA A 33 -10.02 4.92 8.57
N ARG A 34 -9.40 4.71 7.40
CA ARG A 34 -10.08 4.22 6.19
C ARG A 34 -10.10 2.70 6.10
N THR A 35 -9.09 2.05 6.68
CA THR A 35 -9.04 0.58 6.73
C THR A 35 -9.87 0.07 7.91
N ARG A 36 -10.51 -1.10 7.74
CA ARG A 36 -11.15 -1.83 8.85
C ARG A 36 -10.21 -2.83 9.52
N LEU A 37 -8.91 -2.66 9.30
CA LEU A 37 -7.88 -3.58 9.77
C LEU A 37 -7.57 -3.31 11.25
N THR A 38 -7.35 -4.37 12.01
CA THR A 38 -6.72 -4.27 13.32
C THR A 38 -5.27 -3.80 13.18
N HIS A 39 -4.68 -3.32 14.27
CA HIS A 39 -3.30 -2.84 14.26
C HIS A 39 -2.30 -3.91 13.77
N ASP A 40 -2.47 -5.17 14.18
CA ASP A 40 -1.60 -6.27 13.75
C ASP A 40 -1.77 -6.61 12.26
N GLU A 41 -3.01 -6.56 11.76
CA GLU A 41 -3.32 -6.79 10.35
C GLU A 41 -2.75 -5.68 9.47
N LEU A 42 -2.90 -4.43 9.89
CA LEU A 42 -2.34 -3.27 9.20
C LEU A 42 -0.81 -3.36 9.16
N ARG A 43 -0.16 -3.68 10.29
CA ARG A 43 1.29 -3.86 10.34
C ARG A 43 1.76 -4.97 9.41
N SER A 44 1.04 -6.09 9.36
CA SER A 44 1.35 -7.19 8.44
C SER A 44 1.20 -6.76 6.98
N ALA A 45 0.10 -6.10 6.63
CA ALA A 45 -0.17 -5.62 5.28
C ALA A 45 0.86 -4.58 4.82
N LEU A 46 1.21 -3.62 5.67
CA LEU A 46 2.26 -2.64 5.39
C LEU A 46 3.61 -3.32 5.16
N LYS A 47 3.95 -4.32 5.97
CA LYS A 47 5.18 -5.09 5.79
C LYS A 47 5.22 -5.81 4.44
N GLU A 48 4.12 -6.45 4.04
CA GLU A 48 4.05 -7.11 2.73
C GLU A 48 4.24 -6.11 1.57
N LEU A 49 3.61 -4.92 1.66
CA LEU A 49 3.78 -3.86 0.68
C LEU A 49 5.21 -3.28 0.65
N GLN A 50 5.89 -3.21 1.79
CA GLN A 50 7.31 -2.83 1.86
C GLN A 50 8.22 -3.91 1.24
N ASP A 51 7.95 -5.18 1.52
CA ASP A 51 8.77 -6.30 1.04
C ASP A 51 8.76 -6.39 -0.51
N VAL A 52 7.66 -6.01 -1.14
CA VAL A 52 7.54 -5.90 -2.60
C VAL A 52 7.97 -4.54 -3.17
N ARG A 53 8.48 -3.64 -2.32
CA ARG A 53 8.91 -2.27 -2.68
C ARG A 53 7.79 -1.43 -3.30
N PHE A 54 6.55 -1.65 -2.88
CA PHE A 54 5.41 -0.81 -3.26
C PHE A 54 5.40 0.50 -2.46
N ILE A 55 5.70 0.42 -1.16
CA ILE A 55 5.80 1.57 -0.26
C ILE A 55 7.12 1.58 0.54
N ALA A 56 7.46 2.73 1.09
CA ALA A 56 8.35 2.89 2.24
C ALA A 56 7.61 3.65 3.35
N ILE A 57 8.10 3.56 4.57
CA ILE A 57 7.61 4.39 5.68
C ILE A 57 8.78 5.27 6.10
N ASP A 58 8.58 6.59 6.11
CA ASP A 58 9.61 7.53 6.57
C ASP A 58 9.48 7.72 8.10
N PRO A 59 10.44 7.21 8.89
CA PRO A 59 10.40 7.37 10.35
C PRO A 59 10.96 8.72 10.82
N SER A 60 11.48 9.56 9.92
CA SER A 60 12.09 10.86 10.28
C SER A 60 11.06 11.94 10.60
N GLN A 61 9.79 11.71 10.26
CA GLN A 61 8.67 12.59 10.55
C GLN A 61 8.06 12.29 11.93
N THR A 62 7.57 13.32 12.61
CA THR A 62 6.86 13.19 13.90
C THR A 62 5.60 12.31 13.76
N GLU A 63 4.97 12.34 12.59
CA GLU A 63 3.92 11.41 12.20
C GLU A 63 4.45 10.56 11.03
N PRO A 64 4.56 9.22 11.16
CA PRO A 64 5.09 8.37 10.10
C PRO A 64 4.30 8.54 8.81
N GLU A 65 5.01 8.92 7.74
CA GLU A 65 4.43 9.12 6.42
C GLU A 65 4.70 7.89 5.55
N ILE A 66 3.70 7.50 4.75
CA ILE A 66 3.84 6.43 3.78
C ILE A 66 4.33 7.04 2.48
N LEU A 67 5.46 6.56 1.97
CA LEU A 67 6.00 6.92 0.68
C LEU A 67 5.63 5.86 -0.35
N VAL A 68 5.04 6.27 -1.47
CA VAL A 68 4.74 5.38 -2.60
C VAL A 68 5.95 5.34 -3.54
N LEU A 69 6.53 4.15 -3.76
CA LEU A 69 7.80 3.99 -4.49
C LEU A 69 7.61 3.73 -5.99
N ALA A 70 6.63 2.90 -6.36
CA ALA A 70 6.27 2.61 -7.75
C ALA A 70 4.91 3.25 -8.11
N PRO A 71 4.64 3.60 -9.38
CA PRO A 71 3.32 4.08 -9.77
C PRO A 71 2.28 3.03 -9.41
N MET A 72 1.36 3.35 -8.49
CA MET A 72 0.45 2.35 -7.91
C MET A 72 -0.38 1.64 -8.97
N GLN A 73 -0.78 2.36 -10.02
CA GLN A 73 -1.52 1.80 -11.13
C GLN A 73 -0.75 0.66 -11.82
N ILE A 74 0.52 0.90 -12.18
CA ILE A 74 1.34 -0.08 -12.91
C ILE A 74 1.54 -1.34 -12.06
N TYR A 75 1.80 -1.17 -10.76
CA TYR A 75 2.04 -2.31 -9.89
C TYR A 75 0.77 -3.12 -9.61
N LEU A 76 -0.39 -2.46 -9.44
CA LEU A 76 -1.67 -3.16 -9.29
C LEU A 76 -2.05 -3.89 -10.59
N ASP A 77 -1.88 -3.24 -11.74
CA ASP A 77 -2.11 -3.86 -13.04
C ASP A 77 -1.16 -5.06 -13.23
N ASP A 78 0.13 -4.94 -12.90
CA ASP A 78 1.09 -6.05 -12.98
C ASP A 78 0.72 -7.20 -12.05
N LEU A 79 0.20 -6.92 -10.84
CA LEU A 79 -0.27 -7.95 -9.92
C LEU A 79 -1.55 -8.64 -10.41
N GLU A 80 -2.50 -7.89 -10.96
CA GLU A 80 -3.72 -8.45 -11.57
C GLU A 80 -3.38 -9.35 -12.76
N ASN A 81 -2.39 -8.93 -13.58
CA ASN A 81 -1.91 -9.74 -14.71
C ASN A 81 -1.10 -10.97 -14.27
N GLN A 82 -0.38 -10.92 -13.14
CA GLN A 82 0.34 -12.08 -12.58
C GLN A 82 -0.59 -13.14 -11.96
N GLY A 83 -1.81 -12.77 -11.56
CA GLY A 83 -2.83 -13.71 -11.07
C GLY A 83 -3.63 -14.41 -12.16
N GLY A 84 -3.38 -14.08 -13.44
CA GLY A 84 -4.13 -14.56 -14.59
C GLY A 84 -3.54 -15.76 -15.33
N ASP A 85 -2.35 -16.24 -14.95
CA ASP A 85 -1.58 -17.22 -15.73
C ASP A 85 -1.63 -18.65 -15.14
N ASP A 86 -2.80 -19.06 -14.63
CA ASP A 86 -3.09 -20.42 -14.14
C ASP A 86 -4.40 -20.99 -14.75
N LEU A 87 -4.51 -20.97 -16.09
CA LEU A 87 -5.54 -21.73 -16.83
C LEU A 87 -4.95 -22.59 -17.95
#